data_AF-A0A368GPZ6-F1
#
_entry.id   AF-A0A368GPZ6-F1
#
_cell.length_a   1.000
_cell.length_b   1.000
_cell.length_c   1.000
_cell.angle_alpha   90.00
_cell.angle_beta   90.00
_cell.angle_gamma   90.00
#
_symmetry.space_group_name_H-M   'P 1'
#
loop_
_entity.id
_entity.type
_entity.pdbx_description
1 polymer ?
#
loop_
_entity_poly.entity_id
_entity_poly.type
_entity_poly.pdbx_seq_one_letter_code
_entity_poly.pdbx_strand_id
1 'polypeptide(L)'
;MFRKKMHMFLLAFLVVFTLYAVSSTTHPLLVQERFIDNECFCQYKNISYDFCYHLPQTRSIKGRRFSCEHASHLERLGLLSNKNFIDASKEELPTPAFVTAMSDNHYQEGLTLIANIRSHWPRQKIIVYNLGLSAETIAGLTSKCMVEVREFPFDKYPPYVKVLTEYRWKPLLIAMALREFGAIWYMDTSVRWKKDRREVVYREITCRKMNGLRFFR
;
A
#
# COMPACT_ATOMS: atom_id res chain seq x y z
N MET A 1 22.10 66.57 -3.99
CA MET A 1 22.95 65.37 -4.17
C MET A 1 22.34 64.07 -3.61
N PHE A 2 21.37 64.13 -2.69
CA PHE A 2 20.75 62.95 -2.04
C PHE A 2 19.73 62.18 -2.92
N ARG A 3 18.90 62.89 -3.69
CA ARG A 3 17.79 62.32 -4.49
C ARG A 3 18.26 61.36 -5.59
N LYS A 4 19.40 61.65 -6.23
CA LYS A 4 20.00 60.78 -7.27
C LYS A 4 20.56 59.47 -6.70
N LYS A 5 21.12 59.50 -5.47
CA LYS A 5 21.62 58.30 -4.78
C LYS A 5 20.45 57.39 -4.37
N MET A 6 19.35 57.96 -3.89
CA MET A 6 18.15 57.20 -3.51
C MET A 6 17.48 56.50 -4.71
N HIS A 7 17.41 57.17 -5.87
CA HIS A 7 16.92 56.54 -7.10
C HIS A 7 17.82 55.41 -7.60
N MET A 8 19.14 55.54 -7.48
CA MET A 8 20.07 54.45 -7.81
C MET A 8 19.90 53.23 -6.90
N PHE A 9 19.70 53.44 -5.59
CA PHE A 9 19.46 52.34 -4.65
C PHE A 9 18.12 51.64 -4.91
N LEU A 10 17.05 52.38 -5.23
CA LEU A 10 15.75 51.81 -5.59
C LEU A 10 15.82 51.01 -6.91
N LEU A 11 16.53 51.52 -7.91
CA LEU A 11 16.77 50.80 -9.17
C LEU A 11 17.58 49.52 -8.95
N ALA A 12 18.65 49.57 -8.14
CA ALA A 12 19.44 48.40 -7.80
C ALA A 12 18.60 47.35 -7.04
N PHE A 13 17.76 47.77 -6.09
CA PHE A 13 16.90 46.87 -5.34
C PHE A 13 15.81 46.24 -6.23
N LEU A 14 15.20 47.00 -7.14
CA LEU A 14 14.27 46.49 -8.15
C LEU A 14 14.93 45.47 -9.07
N VAL A 15 16.15 45.74 -9.56
CA VAL A 15 16.90 44.80 -10.42
C VAL A 15 17.21 43.51 -9.65
N VAL A 16 17.71 43.60 -8.42
CA VAL A 16 17.99 42.43 -7.57
C VAL A 16 16.71 41.65 -7.28
N PHE A 17 15.60 42.32 -6.97
CA PHE A 17 14.32 41.67 -6.72
C PHE A 17 13.74 41.00 -7.97
N THR A 18 13.89 41.61 -9.16
CA THR A 18 13.51 40.97 -10.42
C THR A 18 14.40 39.79 -10.77
N LEU A 19 15.71 39.85 -10.51
CA LEU A 19 16.61 38.71 -10.71
C LEU A 19 16.28 37.56 -9.75
N TYR A 20 15.93 37.87 -8.50
CA TYR A 20 15.51 36.87 -7.52
C TYR A 20 14.14 36.26 -7.86
N ALA A 21 13.19 37.08 -8.31
CA ALA A 21 11.86 36.63 -8.71
C ALA A 21 11.93 35.76 -9.98
N VAL A 22 12.73 36.15 -10.98
CA VAL A 22 12.98 35.37 -12.20
C VAL A 22 13.70 34.05 -11.88
N SER A 23 14.63 34.05 -10.92
CA SER A 23 15.27 32.81 -10.45
C SER A 23 14.33 31.90 -9.64
N SER A 24 13.25 32.45 -9.05
CA SER A 24 12.26 31.67 -8.30
C SER A 24 11.10 31.13 -9.15
N THR A 25 10.94 31.62 -10.38
CA THR A 25 9.92 31.11 -11.29
C THR A 25 10.50 30.01 -12.17
N THR A 26 9.96 28.81 -11.96
CA THR A 26 10.03 27.66 -12.87
C THR A 26 11.41 27.04 -13.05
N HIS A 27 11.82 26.21 -12.08
CA HIS A 27 12.26 24.89 -12.50
C HIS A 27 10.99 24.10 -12.84
N PRO A 28 10.72 23.78 -14.10
CA PRO A 28 9.77 22.72 -14.39
C PRO A 28 10.30 21.51 -13.62
N LEU A 29 9.46 20.93 -12.75
CA LEU A 29 9.65 19.54 -12.36
C LEU A 29 9.78 18.79 -13.69
N LEU A 30 11.02 18.39 -14.01
CA LEU A 30 11.31 17.51 -15.12
C LEU A 30 10.50 16.25 -14.82
N VAL A 31 9.29 16.19 -15.39
CA VAL A 31 8.57 14.94 -15.59
C VAL A 31 9.45 14.23 -16.59
N GLN A 32 10.46 13.52 -16.07
CA GLN A 32 11.24 12.60 -16.86
C GLN A 32 10.21 11.63 -17.43
N GLU A 33 9.89 11.78 -18.72
CA GLU A 33 9.08 10.81 -19.43
C GLU A 33 9.74 9.47 -19.14
N ARG A 34 9.03 8.64 -18.36
CA ARG A 34 9.52 7.31 -18.06
C ARG A 34 9.45 6.57 -19.38
N PHE A 35 10.59 6.45 -20.04
CA PHE A 35 10.73 5.56 -21.17
C PHE A 35 10.41 4.15 -20.68
N ILE A 36 9.27 3.60 -21.14
CA ILE A 36 8.87 2.24 -20.83
C ILE A 36 9.49 1.36 -21.91
N ASP A 37 10.26 0.37 -21.50
CA ASP A 37 10.80 -0.64 -22.40
C ASP A 37 9.65 -1.32 -23.17
N ASN A 38 9.78 -1.46 -24.49
CA ASN A 38 8.78 -2.10 -25.35
C ASN A 38 8.35 -3.49 -24.84
N GLU A 39 9.27 -4.24 -24.23
CA GLU A 39 8.97 -5.56 -23.64
C GLU A 39 8.07 -5.46 -22.40
N CYS A 40 8.14 -4.34 -21.68
CA CYS A 40 7.38 -4.08 -20.46
C CYS A 40 6.08 -3.30 -20.71
N PHE A 41 5.92 -2.74 -21.90
CA PHE A 41 4.83 -1.86 -22.29
C PHE A 41 3.46 -2.53 -22.28
N CYS A 42 2.55 -2.09 -21.41
CA CYS A 42 1.13 -2.45 -21.43
C CYS A 42 0.27 -1.20 -21.62
N GLN A 43 -0.61 -1.19 -22.63
CA GLN A 43 -1.56 -0.11 -22.84
C GLN A 43 -2.94 -0.49 -22.28
N TYR A 44 -3.46 0.31 -21.36
CA TYR A 44 -4.78 0.11 -20.77
C TYR A 44 -5.50 1.45 -20.64
N LYS A 45 -6.73 1.55 -21.20
CA LYS A 45 -7.52 2.80 -21.26
C LYS A 45 -6.72 4.00 -21.79
N ASN A 46 -5.97 3.80 -22.87
CA ASN A 46 -5.08 4.80 -23.49
C ASN A 46 -3.96 5.34 -22.60
N ILE A 47 -3.66 4.67 -21.48
CA ILE A 47 -2.52 4.98 -20.62
C ILE A 47 -1.50 3.85 -20.74
N SER A 48 -0.23 4.22 -20.90
CA SER A 48 0.89 3.29 -20.96
C SER A 48 1.41 3.01 -19.55
N TYR A 49 1.52 1.73 -19.22
CA TYR A 49 2.02 1.23 -17.95
C TYR A 49 3.22 0.33 -18.17
N ASP A 50 4.14 0.39 -17.20
CA ASP A 50 5.24 -0.55 -17.09
C ASP A 50 4.78 -1.78 -16.30
N PHE A 51 4.67 -2.91 -16.98
CA PHE A 51 4.24 -4.19 -16.42
C PHE A 51 5.42 -5.11 -16.10
N CYS A 52 6.63 -4.58 -15.95
CA CYS A 52 7.77 -5.31 -15.40
C CYS A 52 8.02 -4.91 -13.95
N TYR A 53 8.45 -5.87 -13.12
CA TYR A 53 9.09 -5.53 -11.87
C TYR A 53 10.53 -5.09 -12.14
N HIS A 54 10.93 -3.93 -11.64
CA HIS A 54 12.31 -3.45 -11.71
C HIS A 54 12.95 -3.54 -10.33
N LEU A 55 14.16 -4.10 -10.25
CA LEU A 55 14.87 -4.16 -8.97
C LEU A 55 15.16 -2.72 -8.48
N PRO A 56 14.75 -2.32 -7.26
CA PRO A 56 14.88 -0.94 -6.80
C PRO A 56 16.31 -0.41 -6.80
N GLN A 57 17.28 -1.27 -6.49
CA GLN A 57 18.72 -0.94 -6.48
C GLN A 57 19.29 -0.78 -7.89
N THR A 58 18.76 -1.56 -8.84
CA THR A 58 19.30 -1.66 -10.21
C THR A 58 18.14 -1.79 -11.19
N ARG A 59 17.59 -0.65 -11.64
CA ARG A 59 16.37 -0.62 -12.47
C ARG A 59 16.51 -1.29 -13.84
N SER A 60 17.73 -1.48 -14.34
CA SER A 60 17.97 -2.25 -15.58
C SER A 60 17.67 -3.75 -15.42
N ILE A 61 17.72 -4.28 -14.19
CA ILE A 61 17.31 -5.64 -13.89
C ILE A 61 15.78 -5.65 -13.80
N LYS A 62 15.16 -6.28 -14.80
CA LYS A 62 13.71 -6.44 -14.91
C LYS A 62 13.30 -7.90 -14.75
N GLY A 63 12.16 -8.11 -14.11
CA GLY A 63 11.49 -9.40 -14.04
C GLY A 63 10.71 -9.70 -15.31
N ARG A 64 10.08 -10.89 -15.33
CA ARG A 64 9.14 -11.26 -16.40
C ARG A 64 7.98 -10.26 -16.42
N ARG A 65 7.64 -9.78 -17.62
CA ARG A 65 6.47 -8.94 -17.87
C ARG A 65 5.18 -9.63 -17.41
N PHE A 66 4.36 -8.94 -16.63
CA PHE A 66 3.01 -9.36 -16.27
C PHE A 66 2.05 -9.30 -17.47
N SER A 67 1.04 -10.17 -17.51
CA SER A 67 0.02 -10.10 -18.56
C SER A 67 -0.76 -8.78 -18.46
N CYS A 68 -0.89 -8.08 -19.60
CA CYS A 68 -1.64 -6.83 -19.70
C CYS A 68 -3.15 -7.04 -19.47
N GLU A 69 -3.65 -8.26 -19.62
CA GLU A 69 -5.04 -8.64 -19.35
C GLU A 69 -5.42 -8.41 -17.88
N HIS A 70 -4.44 -8.43 -16.97
CA HIS A 70 -4.68 -8.20 -15.56
C HIS A 70 -4.81 -6.72 -15.19
N ALA A 71 -4.63 -5.79 -16.14
CA ALA A 71 -4.71 -4.36 -15.87
C ALA A 71 -6.04 -3.94 -15.21
N SER A 72 -7.16 -4.55 -15.61
CA SER A 72 -8.46 -4.26 -15.00
C SER A 72 -8.53 -4.70 -13.52
N HIS A 73 -7.88 -5.80 -13.14
CA HIS A 73 -7.79 -6.24 -11.75
C HIS A 73 -6.89 -5.30 -10.94
N LEU A 74 -5.75 -4.89 -11.50
CA LEU A 74 -4.85 -3.93 -10.88
C LEU A 74 -5.50 -2.56 -10.69
N GLU A 75 -6.30 -2.10 -11.65
CA GLU A 75 -7.08 -0.86 -11.53
C GLU A 75 -8.05 -0.96 -10.36
N ARG A 76 -8.86 -2.04 -10.31
CA ARG A 76 -9.79 -2.26 -9.20
C ARG A 76 -9.05 -2.31 -7.88
N LEU A 77 -7.87 -2.91 -7.79
CA LEU A 77 -7.07 -2.94 -6.57
C LEU A 77 -6.32 -1.62 -6.28
N GLY A 78 -6.43 -0.61 -7.15
CA GLY A 78 -5.73 0.66 -6.98
C GLY A 78 -4.22 0.57 -7.18
N LEU A 79 -3.74 -0.47 -7.89
CA LEU A 79 -2.32 -0.82 -8.07
C LEU A 79 -1.71 -0.30 -9.39
N LEU A 80 -2.50 0.29 -10.29
CA LEU A 80 -1.98 0.87 -11.54
C LEU A 80 -1.27 2.22 -11.33
N SER A 81 -1.44 2.85 -10.17
CA SER A 81 -0.79 4.14 -9.88
C SER A 81 -0.34 4.22 -8.44
N ASN A 82 0.71 5.00 -8.20
CA ASN A 82 1.24 5.19 -6.85
C ASN A 82 0.44 6.18 -6.00
N LYS A 83 -0.70 6.69 -6.50
CA LYS A 83 -1.50 7.72 -5.80
C LYS A 83 -2.08 7.23 -4.48
N ASN A 84 -2.31 5.92 -4.36
CA ASN A 84 -2.92 5.31 -3.18
C ASN A 84 -1.89 4.66 -2.25
N PHE A 85 -0.60 4.74 -2.57
CA PHE A 85 0.44 4.18 -1.72
C PHE A 85 0.92 5.21 -0.71
N ILE A 86 1.06 4.77 0.53
CA ILE A 86 1.63 5.58 1.59
C ILE A 86 3.15 5.65 1.39
N ASP A 87 3.68 6.86 1.23
CA ASP A 87 5.12 7.08 1.26
C ASP A 87 5.58 7.07 2.72
N ALA A 88 5.92 5.89 3.24
CA ALA A 88 6.37 5.73 4.63
C ALA A 88 7.62 6.57 4.99
N SER A 89 8.34 7.12 4.00
CA SER A 89 9.44 8.06 4.22
C SER A 89 8.99 9.49 4.50
N LYS A 90 7.73 9.82 4.25
CA LYS A 90 7.17 11.18 4.39
C LYS A 90 5.96 11.20 5.30
N GLU A 91 5.04 10.27 5.08
CA GLU A 91 3.77 10.20 5.75
C GLU A 91 3.89 9.46 7.09
N GLU A 92 2.89 9.65 7.96
CA GLU A 92 2.70 8.80 9.13
C GLU A 92 1.88 7.58 8.73
N LEU A 93 2.23 6.42 9.27
CA LEU A 93 1.46 5.20 9.00
C LEU A 93 0.12 5.26 9.73
N PRO A 94 -1.00 4.94 9.07
CA PRO A 94 -2.27 4.80 9.75
C PRO A 94 -2.21 3.62 10.72
N THR A 95 -3.10 3.64 11.72
CA THR A 95 -3.25 2.52 12.66
C THR A 95 -3.59 1.25 11.87
N PRO A 96 -2.76 0.19 11.93
CA PRO A 96 -2.99 -0.97 11.08
C PRO A 96 -4.24 -1.76 11.47
N ALA A 97 -5.08 -2.11 10.50
CA ALA A 97 -6.22 -3.00 10.73
C ALA A 97 -5.76 -4.45 10.95
N PHE A 98 -6.45 -5.19 11.82
CA PHE A 98 -6.16 -6.61 12.05
C PHE A 98 -6.99 -7.45 11.09
N VAL A 99 -6.30 -8.19 10.22
CA VAL A 99 -6.95 -8.93 9.13
C VAL A 99 -6.49 -10.38 9.17
N THR A 100 -7.44 -11.29 9.00
CA THR A 100 -7.18 -12.71 8.77
C THR A 100 -8.18 -13.23 7.73
N ALA A 101 -7.96 -14.43 7.25
CA ALA A 101 -8.84 -15.11 6.32
C ALA A 101 -8.85 -16.60 6.61
N MET A 102 -10.00 -17.25 6.47
CA MET A 102 -10.12 -18.68 6.76
C MET A 102 -11.24 -19.34 5.96
N SER A 103 -11.04 -20.63 5.71
CA SER A 103 -12.06 -21.60 5.30
C SER A 103 -12.48 -22.46 6.50
N ASP A 104 -13.60 -23.18 6.39
CA ASP A 104 -14.16 -23.95 7.51
C ASP A 104 -13.19 -24.94 8.14
N ASN A 105 -12.33 -25.57 7.34
CA ASN A 105 -11.33 -26.53 7.82
C ASN A 105 -10.24 -25.89 8.72
N HIS A 106 -10.21 -24.57 8.84
CA HIS A 106 -9.31 -23.82 9.73
C HIS A 106 -10.05 -23.01 10.80
N TYR A 107 -11.33 -23.31 11.03
CA TYR A 107 -12.16 -22.55 11.97
C TYR A 107 -11.61 -22.58 13.40
N GLN A 108 -11.15 -23.74 13.87
CA GLN A 108 -10.63 -23.88 15.24
C GLN A 108 -9.33 -23.09 15.45
N GLU A 109 -8.43 -23.14 14.47
CA GLU A 109 -7.22 -22.33 14.46
C GLU A 109 -7.55 -20.85 14.44
N GLY A 110 -8.56 -20.46 13.64
CA GLY A 110 -9.10 -19.10 13.57
C GLY A 110 -9.66 -18.60 14.89
N LEU A 111 -10.49 -19.40 15.58
CA LEU A 111 -11.00 -19.07 16.92
C LEU A 111 -9.86 -18.89 17.93
N THR A 112 -8.84 -19.75 17.85
CA THR A 112 -7.67 -19.66 18.71
C THR A 112 -6.87 -18.39 18.43
N LEU A 113 -6.72 -17.98 17.16
CA LEU A 113 -6.11 -16.68 16.81
C LEU A 113 -6.93 -15.52 17.38
N ILE A 114 -8.27 -15.55 17.24
CA ILE A 114 -9.15 -14.49 17.75
C ILE A 114 -9.02 -14.38 19.27
N ALA A 115 -9.05 -15.51 20.00
CA ALA A 115 -8.85 -15.53 21.44
C ALA A 115 -7.46 -14.99 21.84
N ASN A 116 -6.42 -15.36 21.09
CA ASN A 116 -5.06 -14.87 21.30
C ASN A 116 -4.91 -13.38 21.03
N ILE A 117 -5.55 -12.83 19.98
CA ILE A 117 -5.59 -11.38 19.75
C ILE A 117 -6.32 -10.70 20.90
N ARG A 118 -7.43 -11.27 21.40
CA ARG A 118 -8.21 -10.68 22.50
C ARG A 118 -7.44 -10.64 23.81
N SER A 119 -6.56 -11.60 24.09
CA SER A 119 -5.75 -11.59 25.31
C SER A 119 -4.71 -10.45 25.33
N HIS A 120 -4.21 -10.03 24.17
CA HIS A 120 -3.24 -8.93 24.08
C HIS A 120 -3.90 -7.58 23.76
N TRP A 121 -4.95 -7.59 22.93
CA TRP A 121 -5.65 -6.40 22.45
C TRP A 121 -7.17 -6.58 22.54
N PRO A 122 -7.76 -6.43 23.74
CA PRO A 122 -9.18 -6.72 23.98
C PRO A 122 -10.14 -5.90 23.11
N ARG A 123 -9.75 -4.66 22.74
CA ARG A 123 -10.57 -3.72 21.96
C ARG A 123 -10.24 -3.64 20.47
N GLN A 124 -9.33 -4.47 19.97
CA GLN A 124 -8.91 -4.41 18.58
C GLN A 124 -9.96 -5.03 17.66
N LYS A 125 -10.53 -4.27 16.72
CA LYS A 125 -11.40 -4.85 15.69
C LYS A 125 -10.61 -5.83 14.81
N ILE A 126 -11.21 -6.99 14.54
CA ILE A 126 -10.63 -8.05 13.70
C ILE A 126 -11.54 -8.24 12.48
N ILE A 127 -10.95 -8.20 11.29
CA ILE A 127 -11.64 -8.49 10.03
C ILE A 127 -11.27 -9.90 9.61
N VAL A 128 -12.29 -10.74 9.44
CA VAL A 128 -12.15 -12.12 8.98
C VAL A 128 -12.74 -12.22 7.59
N TYR A 129 -11.90 -12.49 6.59
CA TYR A 129 -12.38 -12.82 5.26
C TYR A 129 -12.79 -14.29 5.16
N ASN A 130 -14.03 -14.49 4.72
CA ASN A 130 -14.62 -15.78 4.42
C ASN A 130 -14.02 -16.33 3.10
N LEU A 131 -13.38 -17.50 3.17
CA LEU A 131 -12.84 -18.22 2.02
C LEU A 131 -13.64 -19.48 1.64
N GLY A 132 -14.80 -19.68 2.24
CA GLY A 132 -15.59 -20.91 2.15
C GLY A 132 -16.01 -21.42 3.53
N LEU A 133 -16.58 -20.54 4.34
CA LEU A 133 -17.16 -20.81 5.65
C LEU A 133 -18.64 -21.16 5.50
N SER A 134 -19.10 -22.12 6.30
CA SER A 134 -20.51 -22.45 6.42
C SER A 134 -21.29 -21.34 7.15
N ALA A 135 -22.62 -21.34 6.99
CA ALA A 135 -23.49 -20.40 7.69
C ALA A 135 -23.35 -20.49 9.22
N GLU A 136 -23.14 -21.69 9.77
CA GLU A 136 -22.90 -21.90 11.19
C GLU A 136 -21.60 -21.23 11.65
N THR A 137 -20.50 -21.45 10.93
CA THR A 137 -19.21 -20.80 11.22
C THR A 137 -19.30 -19.28 11.15
N ILE A 138 -19.98 -18.74 10.12
CA ILE A 138 -20.19 -17.30 9.97
C ILE A 138 -20.98 -16.74 11.16
N ALA A 139 -22.06 -17.39 11.58
CA ALA A 139 -22.83 -16.98 12.75
C ALA A 139 -21.98 -17.04 14.03
N GLY A 140 -21.19 -18.10 14.19
CA GLY A 140 -20.25 -18.28 15.29
C GLY A 140 -19.22 -17.15 15.39
N LEU A 141 -18.62 -16.74 14.26
CA LEU A 141 -17.67 -15.63 14.19
C LEU A 141 -18.32 -14.26 14.42
N THR A 142 -19.47 -14.02 13.79
CA THR A 142 -20.21 -12.76 13.88
C THR A 142 -20.73 -12.50 15.30
N SER A 143 -20.99 -13.56 16.07
CA SER A 143 -21.35 -13.44 17.50
C SER A 143 -20.21 -12.91 18.38
N LYS A 144 -18.96 -12.88 17.90
CA LYS A 144 -17.80 -12.48 18.71
C LYS A 144 -17.62 -10.97 18.71
N CYS A 145 -17.26 -10.44 19.89
CA CYS A 145 -17.05 -9.01 20.07
C CYS A 145 -15.97 -8.45 19.12
N MET A 146 -16.35 -7.40 18.37
CA MET A 146 -15.49 -6.68 17.43
C MET A 146 -14.85 -7.60 16.37
N VAL A 147 -15.55 -8.64 15.96
CA VAL A 147 -15.22 -9.45 14.78
C VAL A 147 -16.17 -9.07 13.67
N GLU A 148 -15.62 -8.70 12.51
CA GLU A 148 -16.37 -8.44 11.29
C GLU A 148 -16.03 -9.52 10.27
N VAL A 149 -17.03 -10.26 9.82
CA VAL A 149 -16.87 -11.26 8.74
C VAL A 149 -17.17 -10.59 7.41
N ARG A 150 -16.31 -10.78 6.42
CA ARG A 150 -16.46 -10.25 5.05
C ARG A 150 -16.29 -11.35 4.02
N GLU A 151 -17.10 -11.33 2.97
CA GLU A 151 -16.91 -12.25 1.85
C GLU A 151 -15.66 -11.89 1.04
N PHE A 152 -14.84 -12.90 0.69
CA PHE A 152 -13.85 -12.73 -0.35
C PHE A 152 -14.52 -12.86 -1.72
N PRO A 153 -14.42 -11.85 -2.61
CA PRO A 153 -15.18 -11.80 -3.85
C PRO A 153 -14.55 -12.68 -4.94
N PHE A 154 -14.58 -14.01 -4.77
CA PHE A 154 -14.02 -14.98 -5.74
C PHE A 154 -14.59 -14.81 -7.15
N ASP A 155 -15.85 -14.38 -7.26
CA ASP A 155 -16.55 -14.13 -8.53
C ASP A 155 -15.90 -13.02 -9.38
N LYS A 156 -15.07 -12.16 -8.77
CA LYS A 156 -14.35 -11.08 -9.46
C LYS A 156 -12.99 -11.52 -10.02
N TYR A 157 -12.62 -12.78 -9.86
CA TYR A 157 -11.32 -13.33 -10.24
C TYR A 157 -11.47 -14.65 -11.02
N PRO A 158 -10.42 -15.06 -11.76
CA PRO A 158 -10.44 -16.34 -12.46
C PRO A 158 -10.69 -17.53 -11.51
N PRO A 159 -11.38 -18.60 -11.97
CA PRO A 159 -11.77 -19.72 -11.11
C PRO A 159 -10.64 -20.36 -10.32
N TYR A 160 -9.42 -20.38 -10.87
CA TYR A 160 -8.24 -20.93 -10.20
C TYR A 160 -7.86 -20.19 -8.90
N VAL A 161 -8.33 -18.96 -8.68
CA VAL A 161 -8.10 -18.24 -7.41
C VAL A 161 -8.82 -18.91 -6.24
N LYS A 162 -9.89 -19.66 -6.51
CA LYS A 162 -10.64 -20.41 -5.51
C LYS A 162 -9.91 -21.67 -5.03
N VAL A 163 -8.83 -22.08 -5.69
CA VAL A 163 -7.97 -23.18 -5.23
C VAL A 163 -7.15 -22.69 -4.03
N LEU A 164 -7.69 -22.88 -2.83
CA LEU A 164 -7.15 -22.28 -1.60
C LEU A 164 -5.71 -22.70 -1.29
N THR A 165 -5.31 -23.91 -1.67
CA THR A 165 -3.97 -24.47 -1.48
C THR A 165 -2.89 -23.81 -2.34
N GLU A 166 -3.27 -23.06 -3.37
CA GLU A 166 -2.34 -22.26 -4.18
C GLU A 166 -2.13 -20.85 -3.62
N TYR A 167 -2.88 -20.47 -2.57
CA TYR A 167 -2.78 -19.20 -1.86
C TYR A 167 -2.88 -17.93 -2.72
N ARG A 168 -3.34 -18.03 -3.97
CA ARG A 168 -3.44 -16.89 -4.92
C ARG A 168 -4.39 -15.79 -4.44
N TRP A 169 -5.40 -16.16 -3.66
CA TRP A 169 -6.34 -15.24 -3.02
C TRP A 169 -5.66 -14.31 -2.00
N LYS A 170 -4.56 -14.74 -1.36
CA LYS A 170 -3.91 -14.03 -0.27
C LYS A 170 -3.31 -12.68 -0.68
N PRO A 171 -2.47 -12.56 -1.72
CA PRO A 171 -1.99 -11.25 -2.17
C PRO A 171 -3.14 -10.34 -2.66
N LEU A 172 -4.20 -10.89 -3.25
CA LEU A 172 -5.38 -10.11 -3.67
C LEU A 172 -6.11 -9.53 -2.46
N LEU A 173 -6.32 -10.33 -1.42
CA LEU A 173 -6.92 -9.90 -0.16
C LEU A 173 -6.07 -8.82 0.53
N ILE A 174 -4.77 -9.05 0.63
CA ILE A 174 -3.83 -8.08 1.21
C ILE A 174 -3.90 -6.76 0.45
N ALA A 175 -3.92 -6.78 -0.88
CA ALA A 175 -4.07 -5.57 -1.69
C ALA A 175 -5.42 -4.87 -1.46
N MET A 176 -6.52 -5.62 -1.37
CA MET A 176 -7.85 -5.05 -1.04
C MET A 176 -7.85 -4.36 0.33
N ALA A 177 -7.30 -5.03 1.35
CA ALA A 177 -7.26 -4.51 2.70
C ALA A 177 -6.30 -3.32 2.83
N LEU A 178 -5.13 -3.34 2.18
CA LEU A 178 -4.22 -2.20 2.13
C LEU A 178 -4.84 -0.99 1.44
N ARG A 179 -5.60 -1.20 0.37
CA ARG A 179 -6.33 -0.11 -0.30
C ARG A 179 -7.37 0.55 0.61
N GLU A 180 -8.00 -0.22 1.49
CA GLU A 180 -9.02 0.29 2.43
C GLU A 180 -8.41 0.96 3.67
N PHE A 181 -7.40 0.32 4.28
CA PHE A 181 -6.89 0.74 5.59
C PHE A 181 -5.55 1.46 5.55
N GLY A 182 -4.84 1.42 4.42
CA GLY A 182 -3.48 1.93 4.26
C GLY A 182 -2.41 1.06 4.94
N ALA A 183 -2.66 0.53 6.13
CA ALA A 183 -1.78 -0.40 6.83
C ALA A 183 -2.59 -1.55 7.45
N ILE A 184 -2.00 -2.76 7.46
CA ILE A 184 -2.63 -3.94 8.05
C ILE A 184 -1.63 -4.80 8.81
N TRP A 185 -2.12 -5.48 9.84
CA TRP A 185 -1.54 -6.71 10.39
C TRP A 185 -2.33 -7.88 9.80
N TYR A 186 -1.85 -8.43 8.68
CA TYR A 186 -2.37 -9.69 8.17
C TYR A 186 -1.77 -10.84 8.98
N MET A 187 -2.62 -11.75 9.47
CA MET A 187 -2.21 -12.91 10.26
C MET A 187 -2.88 -14.17 9.72
N ASP A 188 -2.08 -15.19 9.41
CA ASP A 188 -2.63 -16.52 9.14
C ASP A 188 -3.25 -17.09 10.43
N THR A 189 -4.28 -17.93 10.30
CA THR A 189 -5.01 -18.51 11.44
C THR A 189 -4.13 -19.31 12.39
N SER A 190 -2.97 -19.77 11.94
CA SER A 190 -1.98 -20.50 12.75
C SER A 190 -1.06 -19.60 13.59
N VAL A 191 -1.08 -18.28 13.40
CA VAL A 191 -0.22 -17.33 14.12
C VAL A 191 -0.62 -17.24 15.60
N ARG A 192 0.37 -17.23 16.50
CA ARG A 192 0.16 -17.03 17.94
C ARG A 192 1.13 -15.97 18.47
N TRP A 193 0.56 -14.89 19.00
CA TRP A 193 1.30 -13.84 19.68
C TRP A 193 1.64 -14.28 21.10
N LYS A 194 2.94 -14.27 21.41
CA LYS A 194 3.43 -14.54 22.78
C LYS A 194 3.38 -13.28 23.65
N LYS A 195 3.61 -12.10 23.06
CA LYS A 195 3.63 -10.77 23.71
C LYS A 195 3.24 -9.70 22.68
N ASP A 196 2.69 -8.56 23.11
CA ASP A 196 2.66 -7.35 22.28
C ASP A 196 4.07 -6.79 22.16
N ARG A 197 4.57 -6.75 20.92
CA ARG A 197 5.86 -6.15 20.53
C ARG A 197 5.76 -5.37 19.23
N ARG A 198 4.58 -4.85 18.90
CA ARG A 198 4.35 -4.15 17.61
C ARG A 198 5.17 -2.87 17.51
N GLU A 199 5.50 -2.24 18.65
CA GLU A 199 6.38 -1.08 18.73
C GLU A 199 7.77 -1.34 18.14
N VAL A 200 8.28 -2.58 18.21
CA VAL A 200 9.55 -2.96 17.59
C VAL A 200 9.42 -2.84 16.07
N VAL A 201 8.34 -3.38 15.50
CA VAL A 201 8.12 -3.32 14.05
C VAL A 201 7.87 -1.88 13.59
N TYR A 202 7.11 -1.10 14.36
CA TYR A 202 6.89 0.31 14.05
C TYR A 202 8.20 1.11 14.08
N ARG A 203 9.08 0.84 15.05
CA ARG A 203 10.42 1.44 15.12
C ARG A 203 11.30 1.06 13.94
N GLU A 204 11.25 -0.17 13.45
CA GLU A 204 12.03 -0.56 12.26
C GLU A 204 11.57 0.17 11.00
N ILE A 205 10.27 0.43 10.88
CA ILE A 205 9.72 1.19 9.76
C ILE A 205 10.10 2.68 9.88
N THR A 206 10.00 3.28 11.08
CA THR A 206 10.35 4.70 11.29
C THR A 206 11.85 4.98 11.32
N CYS A 207 12.70 4.05 11.80
CA CYS A 207 14.16 4.21 11.76
C CYS A 207 14.66 4.41 10.31
N ARG A 208 14.05 3.68 9.37
CA ARG A 208 14.39 3.78 7.94
C ARG A 208 13.92 5.09 7.31
N LYS A 209 12.88 5.74 7.87
CA LYS A 209 12.48 7.11 7.50
C LYS A 209 13.60 8.11 7.76
N MET A 210 14.29 7.98 8.91
CA MET A 210 15.39 8.88 9.29
C MET A 210 16.66 8.68 8.45
N ASN A 211 16.89 7.47 7.96
CA ASN A 211 18.08 7.13 7.17
C ASN A 211 17.90 7.26 5.65
N GLY A 212 16.77 7.78 5.15
CA GLY A 212 16.53 7.97 3.71
C GLY A 212 16.46 6.67 2.89
N LEU A 213 16.38 5.51 3.53
CA LEU A 213 16.27 4.20 2.88
C LEU A 213 14.86 4.04 2.31
N ARG A 214 14.72 4.26 1.00
CA ARG A 214 13.45 4.10 0.27
C ARG A 214 13.09 2.61 0.16
N PHE A 215 11.99 2.20 0.78
CA PHE A 215 11.36 0.90 0.53
C PHE A 215 10.51 0.98 -0.75
N PHE A 216 10.64 -0.02 -1.64
CA PHE A 216 9.86 -0.24 -2.87
C PHE A 216 9.52 1.02 -3.68
N ARG A 217 10.37 1.36 -4.65
CA ARG A 217 10.05 2.36 -5.68
C ARG A 217 10.48 1.91 -7.06
#